data_AF-A0A3N5V1F0-F1
#
_entry.id   AF-A0A3N5V1F0-F1
#
_cell.length_a   1.000
_cell.length_b   1.000
_cell.length_c   1.000
_cell.angle_alpha   90.00
_cell.angle_beta   90.00
_cell.angle_gamma   90.00
#
_symmetry.space_group_name_H-M   'P 1'
#
loop_
_entity.id
_entity.type
_entity.pdbx_description
1 polymer ?
#
loop_
_entity_poly.entity_id
_entity_poly.type
_entity_poly.pdbx_seq_one_letter_code
_entity_poly.pdbx_strand_id
1 'polypeptide(L)'
;MHTNFSMWVTALQRPIKLYEKQEWDKLDLITQWLIATRGTVTQLTAFSGVIAGLLAWRDGYFSWLPWLVMTVGLYFAHSTENLVNDYIDFSRGIDEDNYYRAQYGIHPLVHKFWTRQDWLRWFL
;
A
#
# COMPACT_ATOMS: atom_id res chain seq x y z
N MET A 1 3.34 -15.64 -13.99
CA MET A 1 2.47 -15.29 -12.86
C MET A 1 1.08 -14.97 -13.41
N HIS A 2 0.03 -15.56 -12.85
CA HIS A 2 -1.34 -15.26 -13.26
C HIS A 2 -1.91 -14.17 -12.36
N THR A 3 -2.52 -13.14 -12.95
CA THR A 3 -3.20 -12.08 -12.22
C THR A 3 -4.36 -12.64 -11.41
N ASN A 4 -4.39 -12.39 -10.10
CA ASN A 4 -5.47 -12.83 -9.24
C ASN A 4 -6.25 -11.63 -8.68
N PHE A 5 -7.29 -11.20 -9.40
CA PHE A 5 -8.15 -10.09 -9.00
C PHE A 5 -8.78 -10.28 -7.60
N SER A 6 -9.07 -11.52 -7.19
CA SER A 6 -9.58 -11.81 -5.85
C SER A 6 -8.56 -11.44 -4.76
N MET A 7 -7.27 -11.64 -5.04
CA MET A 7 -6.19 -11.24 -4.13
C MET A 7 -6.04 -9.72 -4.04
N TRP A 8 -6.29 -8.98 -5.12
CA TRP A 8 -6.26 -7.52 -5.08
C TRP A 8 -7.31 -6.97 -4.12
N VAL A 9 -8.54 -7.46 -4.26
CA VAL A 9 -9.64 -7.11 -3.35
C VAL A 9 -9.29 -7.50 -1.91
N THR A 10 -8.72 -8.68 -1.71
CA THR A 10 -8.31 -9.14 -0.38
C THR A 10 -7.24 -8.25 0.25
N ALA A 11 -6.19 -7.89 -0.50
CA ALA A 11 -5.10 -7.02 -0.03
C ALA A 11 -5.60 -5.60 0.28
N LEU A 12 -6.60 -5.14 -0.46
CA LEU A 12 -7.28 -3.89 -0.20
C LEU A 12 -8.18 -3.97 1.04
N GLN A 13 -8.85 -5.09 1.31
CA GLN A 13 -9.81 -5.16 2.43
C GLN A 13 -9.19 -5.49 3.79
N ARG A 14 -8.08 -6.24 3.83
CA ARG A 14 -7.48 -6.68 5.09
C ARG A 14 -5.99 -6.94 4.97
N PRO A 15 -5.24 -6.85 6.08
CA PRO A 15 -3.84 -7.26 6.12
C PRO A 15 -3.70 -8.74 5.74
N ILE A 16 -2.73 -9.04 4.88
CA ILE A 16 -2.38 -10.41 4.50
C ILE A 16 -1.16 -10.85 5.31
N LYS A 17 -1.21 -12.08 5.83
CA LYS A 17 -0.08 -12.77 6.44
C LYS A 17 0.38 -13.89 5.53
N LEU A 18 1.69 -13.95 5.31
CA LEU A 18 2.37 -15.06 4.67
C LEU A 18 3.58 -15.40 5.53
N TYR A 19 3.90 -16.68 5.63
CA TYR A 19 4.96 -17.16 6.51
C TYR A 19 6.23 -17.48 5.72
N GLU A 20 6.08 -17.84 4.44
CA GLU A 20 7.19 -18.25 3.60
C GLU A 20 7.38 -17.31 2.40
N LYS A 21 8.64 -17.06 2.07
CA LYS A 21 9.01 -16.26 0.89
C LYS A 21 8.47 -16.89 -0.41
N GLN A 22 8.36 -18.22 -0.47
CA GLN A 22 7.84 -18.90 -1.65
C GLN A 22 6.36 -18.58 -1.92
N GLU A 23 5.58 -18.27 -0.88
CA GLU A 23 4.20 -17.80 -1.05
C GLU A 23 4.17 -16.37 -1.60
N TRP A 24 5.05 -15.51 -1.09
CA TRP A 24 5.22 -14.15 -1.58
C TRP A 24 5.63 -14.11 -3.07
N ASP A 25 6.59 -14.96 -3.45
CA ASP A 25 7.11 -15.04 -4.82
C ASP A 25 6.08 -15.62 -5.83
N LYS A 26 4.95 -16.16 -5.36
CA LYS A 26 3.83 -16.58 -6.22
C LYS A 26 2.84 -15.45 -6.50
N LEU A 27 2.85 -14.39 -5.69
CA LEU A 27 1.96 -13.25 -5.86
C LEU A 27 2.29 -12.47 -7.14
N ASP A 28 1.27 -11.95 -7.79
CA ASP A 28 1.49 -11.01 -8.89
C ASP A 28 1.99 -9.65 -8.37
N LEU A 29 2.59 -8.87 -9.27
CA LEU A 29 3.19 -7.58 -8.99
C LEU A 29 2.22 -6.62 -8.29
N ILE A 30 0.95 -6.59 -8.69
CA ILE A 30 -0.02 -5.66 -8.11
C ILE A 30 -0.39 -6.09 -6.69
N THR A 31 -0.57 -7.40 -6.45
CA THR A 31 -0.78 -7.91 -5.09
C THR A 31 0.41 -7.59 -4.17
N GLN A 32 1.65 -7.81 -4.63
CA GLN A 32 2.85 -7.47 -3.85
C GLN A 32 2.89 -5.98 -3.52
N TRP A 33 2.62 -5.13 -4.51
CA TRP A 33 2.57 -3.68 -4.32
C TRP A 33 1.52 -3.25 -3.31
N LEU A 34 0.27 -3.74 -3.45
CA LEU A 34 -0.82 -3.42 -2.53
C LEU A 34 -0.53 -3.84 -1.09
N ILE A 35 0.12 -4.99 -0.88
CA ILE A 35 0.52 -5.42 0.47
C ILE A 35 1.62 -4.50 1.02
N ALA A 36 2.64 -4.21 0.20
CA ALA A 36 3.78 -3.40 0.62
C ALA A 36 3.40 -1.95 0.94
N THR A 37 2.49 -1.35 0.17
CA THR A 37 2.04 0.04 0.37
C THR A 37 0.93 0.21 1.41
N ARG A 38 0.57 -0.87 2.14
CA ARG A 38 -0.54 -0.90 3.10
C ARG A 38 -1.88 -0.55 2.45
N GLY A 39 -2.21 -1.24 1.37
CA GLY A 39 -3.46 -1.07 0.60
C GLY A 39 -4.73 -1.00 1.47
N THR A 40 -4.78 -1.74 2.58
CA THR A 40 -5.87 -1.67 3.55
C THR A 40 -6.11 -0.29 4.14
N VAL A 41 -5.04 0.46 4.42
CA VAL A 41 -5.13 1.79 5.05
C VAL A 41 -5.32 2.88 4.00
N THR A 42 -4.70 2.75 2.82
CA THR A 42 -4.80 3.75 1.75
C THR A 42 -6.21 3.85 1.14
N GLN A 43 -7.08 2.85 1.37
CA GLN A 43 -8.50 2.95 1.09
C GLN A 43 -9.19 4.15 1.80
N LEU A 44 -8.79 4.47 3.04
CA LEU A 44 -9.35 5.60 3.78
C LEU A 44 -9.03 6.94 3.10
N THR A 45 -7.85 7.01 2.46
CA THR A 45 -7.44 8.16 1.66
C THR A 45 -8.23 8.28 0.37
N ALA A 46 -8.43 7.16 -0.34
CA ALA A 46 -9.31 7.15 -1.51
C ALA A 46 -10.74 7.58 -1.14
N PHE A 47 -11.26 7.11 -0.01
CA PHE A 47 -12.58 7.51 0.49
C PHE A 47 -12.66 9.01 0.83
N SER A 48 -11.59 9.58 1.38
CA SER A 48 -11.50 11.03 1.59
C SER A 48 -11.54 11.82 0.27
N GLY A 49 -10.91 11.32 -0.79
CA GLY A 49 -11.04 11.87 -2.15
C GLY A 49 -12.47 11.80 -2.69
N VAL A 50 -13.20 10.70 -2.44
CA VAL A 50 -14.62 10.57 -2.78
C VAL A 50 -15.45 11.62 -2.04
N ILE A 51 -15.27 11.76 -0.72
CA ILE A 51 -15.97 12.78 0.08
C ILE A 51 -15.68 14.19 -0.46
N ALA A 52 -14.42 14.50 -0.76
CA ALA A 52 -14.04 15.80 -1.33
C ALA A 52 -14.75 16.06 -2.68
N GLY A 53 -14.86 15.05 -3.53
CA GLY A 53 -15.63 15.12 -4.78
C GLY A 53 -17.11 15.39 -4.55
N LEU A 54 -17.73 14.70 -3.60
CA LEU A 54 -19.14 14.90 -3.24
C LEU A 54 -19.40 16.31 -2.67
N LEU A 55 -18.49 16.82 -1.85
CA LEU A 55 -18.57 18.19 -1.32
C LEU A 55 -18.42 19.24 -2.43
N ALA A 56 -17.45 19.06 -3.32
CA ALA A 56 -17.29 19.94 -4.49
C ALA A 56 -18.52 19.90 -5.41
N TRP A 57 -19.15 18.73 -5.55
CA TRP A 57 -20.37 18.56 -6.34
C TRP A 57 -21.55 19.27 -5.71
N ARG A 58 -21.75 19.10 -4.40
CA ARG A 58 -22.77 19.83 -3.62
C ARG A 58 -22.64 21.34 -3.80
N ASP A 59 -21.42 21.86 -3.82
CA ASP A 59 -21.15 23.30 -3.89
C ASP A 59 -21.08 23.84 -5.34
N GLY A 60 -21.29 23.00 -6.35
CA GLY A 60 -21.31 23.40 -7.77
C GLY A 60 -19.91 23.59 -8.40
N TYR A 61 -18.84 23.18 -7.73
CA TYR A 61 -17.45 23.32 -8.17
C TYR A 61 -16.80 22.01 -8.63
N PHE A 62 -17.56 20.92 -8.71
CA PHE A 62 -17.00 19.63 -9.12
C PHE A 62 -16.49 19.68 -10.56
N SER A 63 -15.25 19.24 -10.72
CA SER A 63 -14.65 19.00 -12.03
C SER A 63 -13.97 17.65 -12.01
N TRP A 64 -14.31 16.81 -13.01
CA TRP A 64 -13.90 15.41 -13.05
C TRP A 64 -12.39 15.25 -13.06
N LEU A 65 -11.69 15.98 -13.93
CA LEU A 65 -10.24 15.82 -14.10
C LEU A 65 -9.44 16.28 -12.86
N PRO A 66 -9.67 17.47 -12.27
CA PRO A 66 -9.02 17.86 -11.02
C PRO A 66 -9.30 16.89 -9.88
N TRP A 67 -10.56 16.45 -9.71
CA TRP A 67 -10.91 15.49 -8.68
C TRP A 67 -10.19 14.15 -8.87
N LEU A 68 -10.13 13.65 -10.09
CA LEU A 68 -9.46 12.38 -10.40
C LEU A 68 -7.95 12.48 -10.14
N VAL A 69 -7.30 13.51 -10.66
CA VAL A 69 -5.85 13.74 -10.47
C VAL A 69 -5.52 13.90 -8.98
N MET A 70 -6.32 14.68 -8.24
CA MET A 70 -6.13 14.88 -6.81
C MET A 70 -6.33 13.58 -6.02
N THR A 71 -7.40 12.82 -6.30
CA THR A 71 -7.71 11.57 -5.57
C THR A 71 -6.67 10.49 -5.85
N VAL A 72 -6.32 10.28 -7.12
CA VAL A 72 -5.32 9.28 -7.52
C VAL A 72 -3.93 9.71 -7.05
N GLY A 73 -3.57 10.99 -7.20
CA GLY A 73 -2.31 11.53 -6.74
C GLY A 73 -2.14 11.38 -5.23
N LEU A 74 -3.19 11.67 -4.44
CA LEU A 74 -3.17 11.51 -2.99
C LEU A 74 -3.06 10.04 -2.57
N TYR A 75 -3.75 9.13 -3.26
CA TYR A 75 -3.64 7.68 -3.02
C TYR A 75 -2.20 7.18 -3.25
N PHE A 76 -1.55 7.58 -4.34
CA PHE A 76 -0.17 7.22 -4.61
C PHE A 76 0.80 7.91 -3.64
N ALA A 77 0.59 9.19 -3.31
CA ALA A 77 1.43 9.91 -2.35
C ALA A 77 1.45 9.22 -0.98
N HIS A 78 0.29 8.81 -0.47
CA HIS A 78 0.20 8.07 0.79
C HIS A 78 0.77 6.64 0.67
N SER A 79 0.58 5.97 -0.47
CA SER A 79 1.21 4.66 -0.73
C SER A 79 2.75 4.75 -0.68
N THR A 80 3.31 5.79 -1.28
CA THR A 80 4.75 6.09 -1.26
C THR A 80 5.22 6.47 0.14
N GLU A 81 4.47 7.28 0.88
CA GLU A 81 4.78 7.61 2.28
C GLU A 81 4.87 6.36 3.14
N ASN A 82 3.94 5.41 2.99
CA ASN A 82 4.00 4.14 3.71
C ASN A 82 5.25 3.31 3.35
N LEU A 83 5.67 3.28 2.08
CA LEU A 83 6.92 2.61 1.68
C LEU A 83 8.16 3.27 2.28
N VAL A 84 8.21 4.60 2.29
CA VAL A 84 9.33 5.36 2.87
C VAL A 84 9.39 5.16 4.37
N ASN A 85 8.25 5.20 5.05
CA ASN A 85 8.14 4.97 6.48
C ASN A 85 8.74 3.60 6.85
N ASP A 86 8.29 2.54 6.17
CA ASP A 86 8.80 1.17 6.35
C ASP A 86 10.31 1.05 6.12
N TYR A 87 10.84 1.76 5.13
CA TYR A 87 12.27 1.71 4.86
C TYR A 87 13.10 2.42 5.93
N ILE A 88 12.63 3.57 6.40
CA ILE A 88 13.31 4.37 7.42
C ILE A 88 13.29 3.61 8.75
N ASP A 89 12.13 3.09 9.15
CA ASP A 89 11.97 2.33 10.39
C ASP A 89 12.81 1.06 10.38
N PHE A 90 12.77 0.29 9.28
CA PHE A 90 13.65 -0.87 9.07
C PHE A 90 15.13 -0.49 9.11
N SER A 91 15.53 0.60 8.45
CA SER A 91 16.94 1.01 8.38
C SER A 91 17.48 1.51 9.72
N ARG A 92 16.61 1.97 10.62
CA ARG A 92 16.95 2.43 11.97
C ARG A 92 16.85 1.34 13.03
N GLY A 93 16.45 0.12 12.65
CA GLY A 93 16.24 -0.98 13.59
C GLY A 93 15.01 -0.79 14.50
N ILE A 94 14.10 0.12 14.15
CA ILE A 94 12.87 0.38 14.93
C ILE A 94 11.89 -0.80 14.81
N ASP A 95 11.92 -1.49 13.66
CA ASP A 95 11.08 -2.66 13.39
C ASP A 95 11.67 -3.99 13.90
N GLU A 96 12.67 -3.94 14.80
CA GLU A 96 13.22 -5.11 15.48
C GLU A 96 12.39 -5.47 16.73
N ASP A 97 12.53 -6.71 17.23
CA ASP A 97 11.94 -7.17 18.50
C ASP A 97 10.44 -6.88 18.69
N ASN A 98 9.60 -7.66 18.01
CA ASN A 98 8.15 -7.68 18.17
C ASN A 98 7.41 -6.47 17.60
N TYR A 99 7.91 -5.90 16.50
CA TYR A 99 7.21 -4.87 15.74
C TYR A 99 5.76 -5.27 15.41
N TYR A 100 4.80 -4.50 15.92
CA TYR A 100 3.38 -4.85 15.92
C TYR A 100 2.82 -5.13 14.52
N ARG A 101 3.25 -4.39 13.49
CA ARG A 101 2.74 -4.63 12.14
C ARG A 101 3.16 -5.99 11.61
N ALA A 102 4.40 -6.42 11.83
CA ALA A 102 4.85 -7.73 11.39
C ALA A 102 4.01 -8.87 11.99
N GLN A 103 3.32 -8.62 13.11
CA GLN A 103 2.44 -9.59 13.74
C GLN A 103 1.07 -9.72 13.06
N TYR A 104 0.56 -8.70 12.36
CA TYR A 104 -0.77 -8.73 11.73
C TYR A 104 -0.75 -8.62 10.20
N GLY A 105 0.36 -8.21 9.59
CA GLY A 105 0.53 -8.15 8.15
C GLY A 105 1.99 -8.23 7.72
N ILE A 106 2.23 -8.33 6.42
CA ILE A 106 3.58 -8.45 5.88
C ILE A 106 4.31 -7.10 5.93
N HIS A 107 5.55 -7.15 6.41
CA HIS A 107 6.56 -6.13 6.20
C HIS A 107 7.68 -6.71 5.33
N PRO A 108 7.75 -6.38 4.02
CA PRO A 108 8.61 -7.11 3.07
C PRO A 108 10.11 -7.14 3.44
N LEU A 109 10.65 -6.04 4.00
CA LEU A 109 12.06 -5.96 4.41
C LEU A 109 12.35 -6.77 5.68
N VAL A 110 11.59 -6.57 6.75
CA VAL A 110 11.70 -7.33 8.03
C VAL A 110 11.57 -8.84 7.79
N HIS A 111 10.61 -9.27 6.96
CA HIS A 111 10.40 -10.68 6.63
C HIS A 111 11.40 -11.22 5.60
N LYS A 112 12.32 -10.38 5.09
CA LYS A 112 13.31 -10.73 4.06
C LYS A 112 12.71 -11.22 2.73
N PHE A 113 11.47 -10.83 2.45
CA PHE A 113 10.81 -11.09 1.17
C PHE A 113 11.34 -10.15 0.09
N TRP A 114 11.70 -8.92 0.47
CA TRP A 114 12.39 -7.96 -0.36
C TRP A 114 13.78 -7.64 0.19
N THR A 115 14.70 -7.34 -0.72
CA THR A 115 15.94 -6.64 -0.40
C THR A 115 15.72 -5.12 -0.42
N ARG A 116 16.72 -4.34 0.03
CA ARG A 116 16.70 -2.88 -0.15
C ARG A 116 16.66 -2.47 -1.64
N GLN A 117 17.22 -3.30 -2.53
CA GLN A 117 17.17 -3.06 -3.97
C GLN A 117 15.76 -3.29 -4.52
N ASP A 118 15.06 -4.32 -4.03
CA ASP A 118 13.67 -4.56 -4.42
C ASP A 118 12.77 -3.42 -3.95
N TRP A 119 12.96 -2.92 -2.72
CA TRP A 119 12.25 -1.73 -2.24
C TRP A 119 12.48 -0.51 -3.13
N LEU A 120 13.74 -0.23 -3.53
CA LEU A 120 14.06 0.90 -4.41
C LEU A 120 13.33 0.82 -5.77
N ARG A 121 13.16 -0.38 -6.33
CA ARG A 121 12.42 -0.59 -7.59
C ARG A 121 10.94 -0.21 -7.50
N TRP A 122 10.36 -0.23 -6.30
CA TRP A 122 8.96 0.14 -6.07
C TRP A 122 8.78 1.60 -5.68
N PHE A 123 9.84 2.25 -5.23
CA PHE A 123 9.84 3.66 -4.85
C PHE A 123 10.14 4.59 -6.04
N LEU A 124 11.08 4.21 -6.91
CA LEU A 124 11.51 4.97 -8.10
C LEU A 124 10.66 4.64 -9.32
#